data_AF-A0A285LGX1-F1
#
_entry.id   AF-A0A285LGX1-F1
#
_cell.length_a   1.000
_cell.length_b   1.000
_cell.length_c   1.000
_cell.angle_alpha   90.00
_cell.angle_beta   90.00
_cell.angle_gamma   90.00
#
_symmetry.space_group_name_H-M   'P 1'
#
loop_
_entity.id
_entity.type
_entity.pdbx_description
1 polymer ?
#
loop_
_entity_poly.entity_id
_entity_poly.type
_entity_poly.pdbx_seq_one_letter_code
_entity_poly.pdbx_strand_id
1 'polypeptide(L)'
;MPSAITTRRRRDRWATAICRQDKHHQWARANHGTLWDYRIENESKADQKARLRKAQGLCFACPLRAMCREYHQTLTNETGEHMTGVWGGQIIEEASRGQLKAA
;
A
#
# COMPACT_ATOMS: atom_id res chain seq x y z
N MET A 1 18.21 -22.71 31.85
CA MET A 1 16.87 -22.79 31.24
C MET A 1 16.42 -21.38 30.90
N PRO A 2 16.38 -20.93 29.63
CA PRO A 2 15.95 -19.58 29.31
C PRO A 2 14.43 -19.52 29.16
N SER A 3 13.89 -18.54 29.88
CA SER A 3 12.49 -18.17 30.06
C SER A 3 11.73 -17.93 28.75
N ALA A 4 10.55 -18.53 28.65
CA ALA A 4 9.58 -18.28 27.60
C ALA A 4 8.94 -16.88 27.78
N ILE A 5 9.47 -15.90 27.05
CA ILE A 5 8.82 -14.59 26.86
C ILE A 5 7.58 -14.84 25.99
N THR A 6 6.45 -15.10 26.63
CA THR A 6 5.15 -15.20 25.95
C THR A 6 4.61 -13.80 25.75
N THR A 7 5.15 -13.08 24.76
CA THR A 7 4.59 -11.82 24.31
C THR A 7 3.19 -12.11 23.80
N ARG A 8 2.15 -11.60 24.48
CA ARG A 8 0.78 -11.58 23.97
C ARG A 8 0.82 -10.98 22.56
N ARG A 9 0.77 -11.83 21.53
CA ARG A 9 0.65 -11.41 20.14
C ARG A 9 -0.67 -10.63 20.05
N ARG A 10 -0.62 -9.29 20.08
CA ARG A 10 -1.69 -8.50 19.46
C ARG A 10 -1.83 -9.09 18.07
N ARG A 11 -2.95 -9.74 17.77
CA ARG A 11 -3.20 -10.29 16.44
C ARG A 11 -3.02 -9.12 15.49
N ASP A 12 -1.97 -9.19 14.68
CA ASP A 12 -1.71 -8.17 13.68
C ASP A 12 -2.94 -8.16 12.78
N ARG A 13 -3.73 -7.10 12.87
CA ARG A 13 -5.00 -6.97 12.12
C ARG A 13 -4.76 -6.96 10.61
N TRP A 14 -3.51 -6.79 10.20
CA TRP A 14 -3.05 -6.82 8.82
C TRP A 14 -2.35 -8.13 8.45
N ALA A 15 -2.34 -9.16 9.31
CA ALA A 15 -1.71 -10.45 9.01
C ALA A 15 -2.30 -11.12 7.75
N THR A 16 -3.57 -10.84 7.44
CA THR A 16 -4.27 -11.35 6.25
C THR A 16 -4.24 -10.37 5.07
N ALA A 17 -3.52 -9.24 5.20
CA ALA A 17 -3.42 -8.27 4.12
C ALA A 17 -2.59 -8.85 2.97
N ILE A 18 -3.16 -8.84 1.76
CA ILE A 18 -2.48 -9.38 0.57
C ILE A 18 -1.14 -8.67 0.37
N CYS A 19 -1.04 -7.36 0.62
CA CYS A 19 0.18 -6.58 0.46
C CYS A 19 1.36 -7.02 1.34
N ARG A 20 1.12 -7.77 2.42
CA ARG A 20 2.15 -8.24 3.36
C ARG A 20 2.56 -9.70 3.14
N GLN A 21 2.01 -10.38 2.13
CA GLN A 21 2.40 -11.74 1.80
C GLN A 21 3.83 -11.77 1.22
N ASP A 22 4.63 -12.75 1.61
CA ASP A 22 6.06 -12.87 1.24
C ASP A 22 6.31 -12.80 -0.26
N LYS A 23 5.38 -13.31 -1.08
CA LYS A 23 5.46 -13.25 -2.55
C LYS A 23 5.59 -11.82 -3.09
N HIS A 24 4.96 -10.84 -2.43
CA HIS A 24 5.02 -9.44 -2.84
C HIS A 24 6.28 -8.74 -2.32
N HIS A 25 6.80 -9.16 -1.16
CA HIS A 25 8.10 -8.71 -0.68
C HIS A 25 9.24 -9.18 -1.60
N GLN A 26 9.16 -10.43 -2.09
CA GLN A 26 10.12 -10.95 -3.07
C GLN A 26 10.03 -10.17 -4.40
N TRP A 27 8.82 -9.90 -4.89
CA TRP A 27 8.62 -9.05 -6.07
C TRP A 27 9.25 -7.67 -5.87
N ALA A 28 9.04 -7.05 -4.71
CA ALA A 28 9.55 -5.72 -4.44
C ALA A 28 11.09 -5.65 -4.44
N ARG A 29 11.74 -6.67 -3.89
CA ARG A 29 13.20 -6.81 -3.93
C ARG A 29 13.72 -6.97 -5.37
N ALA A 30 13.05 -7.78 -6.18
CA ALA A 30 13.46 -8.01 -7.57
C ALA A 30 13.25 -6.79 -8.49
N ASN A 31 12.34 -5.89 -8.14
CA ASN A 31 11.96 -4.74 -8.97
C ASN A 31 12.37 -3.39 -8.35
N HIS A 32 13.19 -3.41 -7.28
CA HIS A 32 13.68 -2.22 -6.59
C HIS A 32 12.58 -1.21 -6.19
N GLY A 33 11.38 -1.70 -5.87
CA GLY A 33 10.22 -0.87 -5.54
C GLY A 33 9.00 -1.75 -5.25
N THR A 34 8.01 -1.27 -4.49
CA THR A 34 6.87 -2.11 -4.13
C THR A 34 5.79 -2.09 -5.21
N LEU A 35 5.00 -3.17 -5.29
CA LEU A 35 3.91 -3.27 -6.27
C LEU A 35 2.88 -2.15 -6.09
N TRP A 36 2.78 -1.62 -4.88
CA TRP A 36 1.81 -0.63 -4.44
C TRP A 36 2.31 0.81 -4.60
N ASP A 37 3.61 1.02 -4.81
CA ASP A 37 4.16 2.37 -4.96
C ASP A 37 3.67 3.02 -6.24
N TYR A 38 3.33 4.32 -6.20
CA TYR A 38 2.95 4.99 -7.42
C TYR A 38 4.12 5.05 -8.41
N ARG A 39 5.32 5.37 -7.91
CA ARG A 39 6.51 5.63 -8.72
C ARG A 39 7.65 4.67 -8.35
N ILE A 40 8.22 4.01 -9.35
CA ILE A 40 9.48 3.27 -9.26
C ILE A 40 10.48 3.97 -10.18
N GLU A 41 11.71 4.17 -9.72
CA GLU A 41 12.75 4.81 -10.54
C GLU A 41 13.06 3.97 -11.79
N ASN A 42 13.16 4.63 -12.95
CA ASN A 42 13.44 4.02 -14.26
C ASN A 42 12.33 3.08 -14.81
N GLU A 43 11.14 3.06 -14.20
CA GLU A 43 9.99 2.33 -14.72
C GLU A 43 9.36 3.07 -15.92
N SER A 44 9.04 2.36 -17.00
CA SER A 44 8.33 2.96 -18.12
C SER A 44 6.87 3.26 -17.75
N LYS A 45 6.25 4.28 -18.36
CA LYS A 45 4.83 4.59 -18.11
C LYS A 45 3.89 3.41 -18.42
N ALA A 46 4.24 2.59 -19.41
CA ALA A 46 3.46 1.40 -19.77
C ALA A 46 3.55 0.33 -18.68
N ASP A 47 4.75 0.06 -18.17
CA ASP A 47 4.99 -0.90 -17.10
C ASP A 47 4.36 -0.45 -15.78
N GLN A 48 4.50 0.84 -15.45
CA GLN A 48 3.83 1.47 -14.31
C GLN A 48 2.32 1.25 -14.35
N LYS A 49 1.68 1.53 -15.50
CA LYS A 49 0.23 1.33 -15.66
C LYS A 49 -0.17 -0.14 -15.52
N ALA A 50 0.60 -1.05 -16.11
CA ALA A 50 0.34 -2.49 -16.02
C ALA A 50 0.47 -2.98 -14.56
N ARG A 51 1.51 -2.54 -13.86
CA ARG A 51 1.75 -2.84 -12.44
C ARG A 51 0.67 -2.29 -11.54
N LEU A 52 0.30 -1.02 -11.68
CA LEU A 52 -0.74 -0.38 -10.86
C LEU A 52 -2.11 -1.05 -11.07
N ARG A 53 -2.45 -1.47 -12.30
CA ARG A 53 -3.65 -2.28 -12.57
C ARG A 53 -3.60 -3.64 -11.88
N LYS A 54 -2.44 -4.31 -11.90
CA LYS A 54 -2.25 -5.58 -11.19
C LYS A 54 -2.39 -5.40 -9.67
N ALA A 55 -1.77 -4.36 -9.12
CA ALA A 55 -1.87 -4.01 -7.70
C ALA A 55 -3.32 -3.70 -7.30
N GLN A 56 -4.02 -2.92 -8.12
CA GLN A 56 -5.44 -2.62 -7.94
C GLN A 56 -6.28 -3.91 -7.88
N GLY A 57 -6.10 -4.83 -8.82
CA GLY A 57 -6.81 -6.12 -8.82
C GLY A 57 -6.56 -6.95 -7.55
N LEU A 58 -5.32 -6.97 -7.07
CA LEU A 58 -4.97 -7.63 -5.81
C LEU A 58 -5.62 -6.96 -4.60
N CYS A 59 -5.69 -5.63 -4.58
CA CYS A 59 -6.38 -4.91 -3.51
C CYS A 59 -7.90 -5.14 -3.53
N PHE A 60 -8.51 -5.32 -4.70
CA PHE A 60 -9.94 -5.68 -4.80
C PHE A 60 -10.24 -7.05 -4.19
N ALA A 61 -9.32 -8.01 -4.32
CA ALA A 61 -9.45 -9.33 -3.71
C ALA A 61 -9.12 -9.36 -2.20
N CYS A 62 -8.63 -8.25 -1.63
CA CYS A 62 -8.22 -8.21 -0.23
C CYS A 62 -9.43 -8.06 0.70
N PRO A 63 -9.60 -8.92 1.72
CA PRO A 63 -10.72 -8.82 2.66
C PRO A 63 -10.65 -7.55 3.54
N LEU A 64 -9.45 -6.99 3.71
CA LEU A 64 -9.21 -5.78 4.51
C LEU A 64 -9.32 -4.48 3.69
N ARG A 65 -9.89 -4.54 2.48
CA ARG A 65 -9.97 -3.39 1.55
C ARG A 65 -10.64 -2.16 2.17
N ALA A 66 -11.73 -2.35 2.92
CA ALA A 66 -12.45 -1.25 3.57
C ALA A 66 -11.57 -0.57 4.64
N MET A 67 -11.02 -1.37 5.55
CA MET A 67 -10.08 -0.89 6.57
C MET A 67 -8.84 -0.22 5.98
N CYS A 68 -8.34 -0.70 4.85
CA CYS A 68 -7.21 -0.09 4.14
C CYS A 68 -7.52 1.32 3.64
N ARG A 69 -8.75 1.57 3.15
CA ARG A 69 -9.18 2.92 2.74
C ARG A 69 -9.36 3.85 3.93
N GLU A 70 -9.97 3.37 5.01
CA GLU A 70 -10.10 4.15 6.24
C GLU A 70 -8.72 4.50 6.82
N TYR A 71 -7.80 3.53 6.86
CA TYR A 71 -6.45 3.75 7.34
C TYR A 71 -5.68 4.75 6.47
N HIS A 72 -5.85 4.71 5.15
CA HIS A 72 -5.29 5.72 4.24
C HIS A 72 -5.82 7.13 4.56
N GLN A 73 -7.13 7.27 4.75
CA GLN A 73 -7.74 8.55 5.13
C GLN A 73 -7.22 9.06 6.47
N THR A 74 -7.11 8.18 7.47
CA THR A 74 -6.51 8.52 8.77
C THR A 74 -5.07 9.01 8.61
N LEU A 75 -4.24 8.28 7.85
CA LEU A 75 -2.86 8.67 7.60
C LEU A 75 -2.77 10.03 6.90
N THR A 76 -3.54 10.25 5.85
CA THR A 76 -3.54 11.54 5.14
C THR A 76 -4.02 12.70 6.02
N ASN A 77 -4.97 12.46 6.92
CA ASN A 77 -5.41 13.48 7.89
C ASN A 77 -4.35 13.73 8.98
N GLU A 78 -3.64 12.70 9.45
CA GLU A 78 -2.63 12.80 10.50
C GLU A 78 -1.33 13.45 10.01
N THR A 79 -0.86 13.08 8.82
CA THR A 79 0.38 13.61 8.24
C THR A 79 0.18 14.90 7.47
N GLY A 80 -1.06 15.18 7.02
CA GLY A 80 -1.35 16.25 6.07
C GLY A 80 -0.78 15.98 4.68
N GLU A 81 -0.20 14.81 4.44
CA GLU A 81 0.40 14.41 3.18
C GLU A 81 -0.51 13.42 2.44
N HIS A 82 -0.64 13.62 1.12
CA HIS A 82 -1.30 12.65 0.26
C HIS A 82 -0.41 11.43 0.10
N MET A 83 -0.77 10.34 0.77
CA MET A 83 -0.06 9.06 0.65
C MET A 83 -0.34 8.49 -0.74
N THR A 84 0.70 8.50 -1.58
CA THR A 84 0.62 8.01 -2.97
C THR A 84 0.67 6.49 -3.01
N GLY A 85 0.30 5.91 -4.15
CA GLY A 85 0.32 4.47 -4.38
C GLY A 85 -1.07 3.84 -4.41
N VAL A 86 -1.14 2.53 -4.21
CA VAL A 86 -2.39 1.75 -4.32
C VAL A 86 -2.94 1.41 -2.94
N TRP A 87 -4.04 2.06 -2.58
CA TRP A 87 -4.68 1.93 -1.27
C TRP A 87 -6.12 1.43 -1.44
N GLY A 88 -6.42 0.26 -0.89
CA GLY A 88 -7.77 -0.30 -0.92
C GLY A 88 -8.40 -0.42 -2.32
N GLY A 89 -7.57 -0.58 -3.37
CA GLY A 89 -8.01 -0.68 -4.76
C GLY A 89 -8.14 0.65 -5.50
N GLN A 90 -7.77 1.76 -4.86
CA GLN A 90 -7.65 3.06 -5.51
C GLN A 90 -6.19 3.34 -5.80
N ILE A 91 -5.90 3.79 -7.02
CA ILE A 91 -4.60 4.32 -7.40
C ILE A 91 -4.62 5.80 -7.04
N ILE A 92 -3.74 6.19 -6.14
CA ILE A 92 -3.61 7.55 -5.62
C ILE A 92 -2.30 8.08 -6.17
N GLU A 93 -2.43 9.02 -7.08
CA GLU A 93 -1.28 9.66 -7.73
C GLU A 93 -0.69 10.70 -6.80
N GLU A 94 0.58 11.05 -7.03
CA GLU A 94 1.20 12.22 -6.40
C GLU A 94 0.44 13.46 -6.86
N ALA A 95 -0.46 13.94 -6.01
CA ALA A 95 -1.09 15.23 -6.22
C ALA A 95 0.04 16.26 -6.23
N SER A 96 0.38 16.76 -7.41
CA SER A 96 1.20 17.96 -7.56
C SER A 96 0.58 19.00 -6.63
N ARG A 97 1.38 19.65 -5.76
CA ARG A 97 0.96 20.61 -4.72
C ARG A 97 0.20 21.84 -5.28
N GLY A 98 -0.93 21.64 -5.95
CA GLY A 98 -1.52 22.61 -6.88
C GLY A 98 -3.00 22.44 -7.17
N GLN A 99 -3.74 21.60 -6.44
CA GLN A 99 -5.21 21.60 -6.50
C GLN A 99 -5.85 21.73 -5.11
N LEU A 100 -5.38 22.72 -4.34
CA LEU A 100 -6.26 23.46 -3.45
C LEU A 100 -7.13 24.37 -4.32
N LYS A 101 -8.27 23.88 -4.79
CA LYS A 101 -9.42 24.74 -5.05
C LYS A 101 -10.63 24.11 -4.38
N ALA A 102 -10.98 24.72 -3.26
CA ALA A 102 -12.25 24.59 -2.58
C ALA A 102 -13.40 24.69 -3.58
N ALA A 103 -14.38 23.79 -3.43
CA ALA A 103 -15.74 23.97 -3.89
C ALA A 103 -16.61 24.15 -2.65
#